data_AF-L7M9Z4-F1
#
_entry.id   AF-L7M9Z4-F1
#
_cell.length_a   1.000
_cell.length_b   1.000
_cell.length_c   1.000
_cell.angle_alpha   90.00
_cell.angle_beta   90.00
_cell.angle_gamma   90.00
#
_symmetry.space_group_name_H-M   'P 1'
#
loop_
_entity.id
_entity.type
_entity.pdbx_description
1 polymer ?
#
loop_
_entity_poly.entity_id
_entity_poly.type
_entity_poly.pdbx_seq_one_letter_code
_entity_poly.pdbx_strand_id
1 'polypeptide(L)'
;MRRTTLVVAILLVAFVASTLGKRPKEDLLAYPKQGNCKAAFVRYYCMESGCKQFTGCYRGGFRSRKECTKICPNSGKKRPRWPHSQRERSTGLQE
;
A
#
# COMPACT_ATOMS: atom_id res chain seq x y z
N MET A 1 -15.54 38.87 13.29
CA MET A 1 -15.51 37.63 14.11
C MET A 1 -15.91 36.35 13.37
N ARG A 2 -16.55 36.38 12.18
CA ARG A 2 -16.96 35.17 11.41
C ARG A 2 -15.85 34.50 10.58
N ARG A 3 -14.83 35.26 10.17
CA ARG A 3 -13.73 34.74 9.32
C ARG A 3 -12.74 33.90 10.13
N THR A 4 -12.42 34.33 11.35
CA THR A 4 -11.50 33.61 12.25
C THR A 4 -12.09 32.28 12.70
N THR A 5 -13.39 32.21 12.99
CA THR A 5 -14.08 30.96 13.35
C THR A 5 -14.10 29.94 12.21
N LEU A 6 -14.27 30.40 10.96
CA LEU A 6 -14.21 29.52 9.78
C LEU A 6 -12.79 28.97 9.57
N VAL A 7 -11.77 29.81 9.70
CA VAL A 7 -10.37 29.37 9.57
C VAL A 7 -10.02 28.33 10.63
N VAL A 8 -10.42 28.56 11.89
CA VAL A 8 -10.20 27.60 12.99
C VAL A 8 -10.92 26.28 12.71
N ALA A 9 -12.18 26.32 12.26
CA ALA A 9 -12.93 25.11 11.92
C ALA A 9 -12.27 24.30 10.79
N ILE A 10 -11.78 24.96 9.74
CA ILE A 10 -11.09 24.29 8.62
C ILE A 10 -9.78 23.65 9.10
N LEU A 11 -9.00 24.34 9.93
CA LEU A 11 -7.76 23.81 10.49
C LEU A 11 -8.01 22.57 11.36
N LEU A 12 -9.08 22.58 12.17
CA LEU A 12 -9.46 21.44 13.00
C LEU A 12 -9.86 20.23 12.14
N VAL A 13 -10.66 20.44 11.09
CA VAL A 13 -11.06 19.35 10.18
C VAL A 13 -9.85 18.76 9.45
N ALA A 14 -8.92 19.60 8.98
CA ALA A 14 -7.69 19.15 8.32
C ALA A 14 -6.76 18.38 9.27
N PHE A 15 -6.65 18.82 10.52
CA PHE A 15 -5.87 18.14 11.56
C PHE A 15 -6.44 16.76 11.88
N VAL A 16 -7.76 16.66 12.09
CA VAL A 16 -8.45 15.38 12.31
C VAL A 16 -8.30 14.45 11.10
N ALA A 17 -8.48 14.95 9.87
CA ALA A 17 -8.28 14.15 8.66
C ALA A 17 -6.84 13.63 8.51
N SER A 18 -5.85 14.37 9.00
CA SER A 18 -4.44 13.95 9.00
C SER A 18 -4.16 12.79 9.95
N THR A 19 -4.93 12.65 11.04
CA THR A 19 -4.83 11.50 11.97
C THR A 19 -5.40 10.19 11.41
N LEU A 20 -6.24 10.25 10.36
CA LEU A 20 -6.84 9.08 9.70
C LEU A 20 -5.99 8.49 8.56
N GLY A 21 -4.81 9.06 8.29
CA GLY A 21 -4.11 8.90 7.02
C GLY A 21 -2.78 8.17 7.04
N LYS A 22 -2.65 7.03 7.72
CA LYS A 22 -1.58 6.05 7.45
C LYS A 22 -1.91 4.71 8.09
N ARG A 23 -2.43 3.77 7.28
CA ARG A 23 -2.39 2.37 7.68
C ARG A 23 -0.92 1.96 7.78
N PRO A 24 -0.46 1.49 8.94
CA PRO A 24 0.93 1.13 9.11
C PRO A 24 1.30 0.00 8.15
N LYS A 25 2.52 0.08 7.61
CA LYS A 25 3.16 -0.96 6.79
C LYS A 25 3.46 -2.25 7.56
N GLU A 26 2.92 -2.40 8.77
CA GLU A 26 3.20 -3.51 9.69
C GLU A 26 2.62 -4.83 9.17
N ASP A 27 1.48 -4.80 8.47
CA ASP A 27 0.90 -5.98 7.83
C ASP A 27 1.76 -6.55 6.68
N LEU A 28 2.70 -5.76 6.15
CA LEU A 28 3.54 -6.15 5.02
C LEU A 28 4.77 -6.96 5.44
N LEU A 29 5.08 -7.02 6.73
CA LEU A 29 6.24 -7.74 7.29
C LEU A 29 5.82 -8.91 8.21
N ALA A 30 4.52 -9.06 8.49
CA ALA A 30 4.01 -10.15 9.31
C ALA A 30 4.11 -11.50 8.59
N TYR A 31 4.42 -12.55 9.35
CA TYR A 31 4.50 -13.92 8.80
C TYR A 31 3.13 -14.40 8.30
N PRO A 32 3.03 -15.00 7.10
CA PRO A 32 1.76 -15.37 6.53
C PRO A 32 1.09 -16.46 7.36
N LYS A 33 -0.19 -16.25 7.72
CA LYS A 33 -1.00 -17.23 8.46
C LYS A 33 -1.53 -18.29 7.50
N GLN A 34 -1.24 -19.55 7.81
CA GLN A 34 -1.78 -20.68 7.07
C GLN A 34 -3.27 -20.83 7.38
N GLY A 35 -4.08 -20.97 6.33
CA GLY A 35 -5.50 -21.28 6.43
C GLY A 35 -5.76 -22.78 6.50
N ASN A 36 -7.01 -23.14 6.74
CA ASN A 36 -7.43 -24.52 7.02
C ASN A 36 -7.58 -25.40 5.75
N CYS A 37 -7.13 -24.93 4.58
CA CYS A 37 -7.26 -25.72 3.36
C CYS A 37 -6.08 -26.67 3.18
N LYS A 38 -6.34 -27.81 2.53
CA LYS A 38 -5.35 -28.87 2.30
C LYS A 38 -4.48 -28.63 1.05
N ALA A 39 -4.83 -27.63 0.23
CA ALA A 39 -4.09 -27.33 -0.99
C ALA A 39 -2.76 -26.63 -0.68
N ALA A 40 -1.74 -26.95 -1.46
CA ALA A 40 -0.41 -26.36 -1.35
C ALA A 40 -0.12 -25.51 -2.59
N PHE A 41 -0.16 -24.18 -2.41
CA PHE A 41 0.20 -23.24 -3.47
C PHE A 41 1.52 -22.56 -3.15
N VAL A 42 2.36 -22.41 -4.16
CA VAL A 42 3.58 -21.60 -4.06
C VAL A 42 3.19 -20.13 -4.13
N ARG A 43 3.52 -19.39 -3.06
CA ARG A 43 3.28 -17.95 -2.94
C ARG A 43 4.53 -17.26 -2.38
N TYR A 44 4.70 -15.99 -2.74
CA TYR A 44 5.83 -15.18 -2.29
C TYR A 44 5.34 -14.04 -1.41
N TYR A 45 6.00 -13.83 -0.27
CA TYR A 45 5.66 -12.79 0.70
C TYR A 45 6.88 -11.89 0.95
N CYS A 46 6.61 -10.60 1.17
CA CYS A 46 7.62 -9.65 1.59
C CYS A 46 7.89 -9.84 3.08
N MET A 47 9.15 -10.00 3.45
CA MET A 47 9.61 -10.11 4.84
C MET A 47 10.77 -9.15 5.05
N GLU A 48 11.22 -8.99 6.29
CA GLU A 48 12.37 -8.15 6.63
C GLU A 48 13.63 -8.54 5.86
N SER A 49 13.86 -9.85 5.69
CA SER A 49 14.97 -10.40 4.91
C SER A 49 14.74 -10.38 3.39
N GLY A 50 13.68 -9.72 2.91
CA GLY A 50 13.26 -9.70 1.51
C GLY A 50 12.17 -10.73 1.16
N CYS A 51 12.05 -11.04 -0.13
CA CYS A 51 10.99 -11.93 -0.63
C CYS A 51 11.28 -13.40 -0.34
N LYS A 52 10.43 -14.03 0.48
CA LYS A 52 10.48 -15.46 0.82
C LYS A 52 9.34 -16.24 0.15
N GLN A 53 9.64 -17.49 -0.20
CA GLN A 53 8.69 -18.43 -0.78
C GLN A 53 8.02 -19.25 0.32
N PHE A 54 6.71 -19.42 0.20
CA PHE A 54 5.88 -20.25 1.06
C PHE A 54 5.08 -21.22 0.22
N THR A 55 5.01 -22.46 0.66
CA THR A 55 4.23 -23.50 0.01
C THR A 55 3.16 -23.95 0.99
N GLY A 56 1.90 -23.72 0.65
CA GLY A 56 0.79 -24.08 1.52
C GLY A 56 -0.49 -23.32 1.21
N CYS A 57 -1.45 -23.43 2.11
CA CYS A 57 -2.71 -22.71 2.03
C CYS A 57 -2.59 -21.35 2.68
N TYR A 58 -2.02 -20.36 1.99
CA TYR A 58 -1.90 -19.01 2.53
C TYR A 58 -2.84 -18.05 1.79
N ARG A 59 -3.38 -17.06 2.50
CA ARG A 59 -4.15 -15.97 1.89
C ARG A 59 -3.20 -14.87 1.38
N GLY A 60 -3.46 -14.37 0.18
CA GLY A 60 -2.66 -13.29 -0.42
C GLY A 60 -1.35 -13.78 -1.05
N GLY A 61 -0.32 -12.94 -0.95
CA GLY A 61 1.00 -13.19 -1.53
C GLY A 61 1.06 -13.08 -3.05
N PHE A 62 2.27 -12.92 -3.57
CA PHE A 62 2.55 -12.81 -5.00
C PHE A 62 2.67 -14.18 -5.64
N ARG A 63 2.35 -14.27 -6.94
CA ARG A 63 2.50 -15.52 -7.72
C ARG A 63 3.95 -15.74 -8.17
N SER A 64 4.74 -14.68 -8.21
CA SER A 64 6.12 -14.71 -8.68
C SER A 64 7.07 -13.96 -7.75
N ARG A 65 8.29 -14.48 -7.63
CA ARG A 65 9.40 -13.82 -6.93
C ARG A 65 9.70 -12.43 -7.52
N LYS A 66 9.60 -12.28 -8.84
CA LYS A 66 9.86 -10.99 -9.53
C LYS A 66 8.86 -9.93 -9.11
N GLU A 67 7.59 -10.31 -9.04
CA GLU A 67 6.48 -9.45 -8.62
C GLU A 67 6.66 -9.02 -7.16
N CYS A 68 6.97 -9.98 -6.29
CA CYS A 68 7.29 -9.69 -4.90
C CYS A 68 8.45 -8.69 -4.78
N THR A 69 9.56 -8.91 -5.49
CA THR A 69 10.76 -8.05 -5.39
C THR A 69 10.52 -6.65 -5.95
N LYS A 70 9.58 -6.49 -6.90
CA LYS A 70 9.21 -5.18 -7.45
C LYS A 70 8.48 -4.30 -6.43
N ILE A 71 7.69 -4.91 -5.54
CA ILE A 71 6.79 -4.23 -4.60
C ILE A 71 7.38 -4.18 -3.19
N CYS A 72 8.03 -5.27 -2.77
CA CYS A 72 8.72 -5.36 -1.50
C CYS A 72 9.84 -4.31 -1.48
N PRO A 73 9.81 -3.35 -0.54
CA PRO A 73 10.88 -2.39 -0.43
C PRO A 73 12.13 -3.14 -0.01
N ASN A 74 13.06 -3.37 -0.94
CA ASN A 74 14.44 -3.61 -0.55
C ASN A 74 14.83 -2.45 0.37
N SER A 75 15.24 -2.78 1.59
CA SER A 75 15.70 -1.85 2.63
C SER A 75 16.82 -0.88 2.17
N GLY A 76 17.29 -0.96 0.91
CA GLY A 76 18.33 -0.10 0.34
C GLY A 76 17.96 0.75 -0.88
N LYS A 77 16.72 0.77 -1.42
CA LYS A 77 16.42 1.63 -2.58
C LYS A 77 15.11 2.40 -2.41
N LYS A 78 15.21 3.64 -1.91
CA LYS A 78 14.19 4.67 -2.18
C LYS A 78 14.06 4.78 -3.70
N ARG A 79 13.03 4.16 -4.30
CA ARG A 79 12.65 4.51 -5.67
C ARG A 79 12.33 6.01 -5.65
N PRO A 80 12.96 6.84 -6.50
CA PRO A 80 12.52 8.22 -6.64
C PRO A 80 11.04 8.18 -6.97
N ARG A 81 10.25 8.89 -6.15
CA ARG A 81 8.81 9.01 -6.33
C ARG A 81 8.61 9.86 -7.58
N TRP A 82 8.49 9.24 -8.74
CA TRP A 82 8.11 9.95 -9.96
C TRP A 82 6.74 10.59 -9.71
N PRO A 83 6.59 11.91 -9.88
CA PRO A 83 5.30 12.57 -9.73
C PRO A 83 4.36 11.97 -10.77
N HIS A 84 3.26 11.38 -10.31
CA HIS A 84 2.21 10.87 -11.19
C HIS A 84 1.62 12.07 -11.93
N SER A 85 1.86 12.19 -13.24
CA SER A 85 1.25 13.25 -14.05
C SER A 85 -0.26 13.01 -14.13
N GLN A 86 -1.02 13.80 -13.37
CA GLN A 86 -2.47 13.94 -13.48
C GLN A 86 -2.82 14.73 -14.76
N ARG A 87 -2.55 14.14 -15.92
CA ARG A 87 -3.03 14.69 -17.21
C ARG A 87 -3.18 13.56 -18.21
N GLU A 88 -4.29 12.84 -18.11
CA GLU A 88 -4.89 12.06 -19.21
C GLU A 88 -6.24 11.49 -18.77
N ARG A 89 -7.21 12.37 -18.53
CA ARG A 89 -8.64 12.02 -18.52
C ARG A 89 -9.51 13.27 -18.69
N SER A 90 -9.37 13.96 -19.82
CA SER A 90 -10.33 14.98 -20.25
C SER A 90 -10.24 15.18 -21.75
N THR A 91 -10.56 14.13 -22.51
CA THR A 91 -10.98 14.24 -23.90
C THR A 91 -11.93 13.08 -24.19
N GLY A 92 -13.22 13.38 -24.16
CA GLY A 92 -14.27 12.40 -24.40
C GLY A 92 -15.67 12.93 -24.07
N LEU A 93 -16.04 14.08 -24.64
CA LEU A 93 -17.38 14.40 -25.20
C LEU A 93 -17.45 15.90 -25.55
N GLN A 94 -17.49 16.21 -26.84
CA GLN A 94 -18.29 17.28 -27.45
C GLN A 94 -17.96 17.31 -28.94
N GLU A 95 -18.76 16.57 -29.72
CA GLU A 95 -19.35 17.00 -30.98
C GLU A 95 -20.77 16.43 -31.04
#